data_AF-A0A7V8A7W3-F1
#
_entry.id   AF-A0A7V8A7W3-F1
#
_cell.length_a   1.000
_cell.length_b   1.000
_cell.length_c   1.000
_cell.angle_alpha   90.00
_cell.angle_beta   90.00
_cell.angle_gamma   90.00
#
_symmetry.space_group_name_H-M   'P 1'
#
loop_
_entity.id
_entity.type
_entity.pdbx_description
1 polymer ?
#
loop_
_entity_poly.entity_id
_entity_poly.type
_entity_poly.pdbx_seq_one_letter_code
_entity_poly.pdbx_strand_id
1 'polypeptide(L)'
;TEKSLQQRGILDILQRLGELNLLTPNDATQLRDAYGFLRRVENHIQQYQDKQTHDLPTNPLAQHSLAYSLDFPDWATFTAALDQVRKQVHDIFGQVFSLSKAEQIDVQGQQLWQGNGDDADLLEKLSSDGFSEPQTALTVIRQFKQAAAIKRLSAKGAAALDRLMPQLLMALPELDNPDETLKRVLGLFEAVAGRSVYLSLLAENPDALAQLLRLTSASIWVCDYLARCPILFDELLDPRSLYRPLQKQDLDTQLAALLANIELQDLEQLMIVLRQFKQQHVLKVAAADIMGIIPLMVVSDYLTYIAECIVAQVLERAWLMLVDKHGLPPDCKPNDSLSPGFAILGLGKFGGFELGYGSDLDLVFICDYANGLAMTDGDKPISCTQFYGRLGQKIRHIMDTQLLSGILYEVDLRLRPSGDSGLLVAHINAYDDYLHQHA
;
A
#
# COMPACT_ATOMS: atom_id res chain seq x y z
N THR A 1 -23.10 6.66 0.78
CA THR A 1 -23.45 5.25 1.06
C THR A 1 -24.81 5.21 1.72
N GLU A 2 -25.76 4.52 1.08
CA GLU A 2 -27.12 4.31 1.61
C GLU A 2 -27.07 3.65 2.99
N LYS A 3 -27.51 4.35 4.06
CA LYS A 3 -27.53 3.81 5.43
C LYS A 3 -28.40 2.56 5.55
N SER A 4 -29.37 2.42 4.65
CA SER A 4 -30.28 1.28 4.53
C SER A 4 -29.57 -0.04 4.20
N LEU A 5 -28.40 0.00 3.55
CA LEU A 5 -27.60 -1.18 3.18
C LEU A 5 -26.55 -1.58 4.24
N GLN A 6 -26.46 -0.86 5.37
CA GLN A 6 -25.49 -1.13 6.45
C GLN A 6 -26.06 -2.00 7.58
N GLN A 7 -27.19 -2.67 7.33
CA GLN A 7 -27.83 -3.56 8.30
C GLN A 7 -27.12 -4.93 8.32
N ARG A 8 -27.32 -5.72 9.39
CA ARG A 8 -26.65 -7.03 9.55
C ARG A 8 -27.38 -8.20 8.86
N GLY A 9 -28.67 -8.05 8.54
CA GLY A 9 -29.50 -9.13 8.01
C GLY A 9 -29.43 -9.24 6.48
N ILE A 10 -28.87 -10.32 5.94
CA ILE A 10 -28.69 -10.50 4.49
C ILE A 10 -30.02 -10.57 3.72
N LEU A 11 -31.08 -11.15 4.31
CA LEU A 11 -32.40 -11.19 3.68
C LEU A 11 -32.96 -9.78 3.49
N ASP A 12 -32.85 -8.93 4.51
CA ASP A 12 -33.30 -7.53 4.46
C ASP A 12 -32.51 -6.74 3.42
N ILE A 13 -31.19 -6.96 3.35
CA ILE A 13 -30.32 -6.34 2.34
C ILE A 13 -30.73 -6.74 0.92
N LEU A 14 -30.93 -8.04 0.65
CA LEU A 14 -31.32 -8.52 -0.68
C LEU A 14 -32.65 -7.91 -1.14
N GLN A 15 -33.62 -7.75 -0.23
CA GLN A 15 -34.87 -7.08 -0.54
C GLN A 15 -34.64 -5.58 -0.85
N ARG A 16 -33.84 -4.88 -0.06
CA ARG A 16 -33.50 -3.48 -0.32
C ARG A 16 -32.77 -3.28 -1.64
N LEU A 17 -31.90 -4.21 -2.04
CA LEU A 17 -31.22 -4.16 -3.34
C LEU A 17 -32.22 -4.21 -4.51
N GLY A 18 -33.29 -5.00 -4.39
CA GLY A 18 -34.39 -5.02 -5.36
C GLY A 18 -35.24 -3.75 -5.34
N GLU A 19 -35.59 -3.23 -4.16
CA GLU A 19 -36.37 -1.99 -4.01
C GLU A 19 -35.62 -0.75 -4.55
N LEU A 20 -34.29 -0.73 -4.43
CA LEU A 20 -33.42 0.31 -4.95
C LEU A 20 -33.07 0.12 -6.44
N ASN A 21 -33.58 -0.93 -7.10
CA ASN A 21 -33.25 -1.33 -8.48
C ASN A 21 -31.74 -1.51 -8.72
N LEU A 22 -30.98 -1.87 -7.69
CA LEU A 22 -29.55 -2.23 -7.82
C LEU A 22 -29.37 -3.70 -8.25
N LEU A 23 -30.39 -4.51 -7.99
CA LEU A 23 -30.64 -5.80 -8.62
C LEU A 23 -32.01 -5.76 -9.28
N THR A 24 -32.26 -6.61 -10.27
CA THR A 24 -33.64 -6.74 -10.75
C THR A 24 -34.50 -7.28 -9.60
N PRO A 25 -35.77 -6.85 -9.46
CA PRO A 25 -36.66 -7.38 -8.41
C PRO A 25 -36.80 -8.90 -8.44
N ASN A 26 -36.69 -9.48 -9.64
CA ASN A 26 -36.69 -10.93 -9.83
C ASN A 26 -35.43 -11.58 -9.24
N ASP A 27 -34.24 -11.06 -9.54
CA ASP A 27 -32.97 -11.62 -9.04
C ASP A 27 -32.85 -11.48 -7.52
N ALA A 28 -33.29 -10.35 -6.96
CA ALA A 28 -33.33 -10.12 -5.52
C ALA A 28 -34.22 -11.17 -4.81
N THR A 29 -35.36 -11.51 -5.41
CA THR A 29 -36.27 -12.55 -4.89
C THR A 29 -35.63 -13.93 -4.99
N GLN A 30 -35.06 -14.26 -6.16
CA GLN A 30 -34.39 -15.55 -6.39
C GLN A 30 -33.22 -15.78 -5.42
N LEU A 31 -32.39 -14.76 -5.16
CA LEU A 31 -31.29 -14.85 -4.20
C LEU A 31 -31.78 -15.06 -2.75
N ARG A 32 -32.90 -14.46 -2.36
CA ARG A 32 -33.49 -14.67 -1.03
C ARG A 32 -33.97 -16.11 -0.86
N ASP A 33 -34.66 -16.64 -1.86
CA ASP A 33 -35.17 -18.02 -1.84
C ASP A 33 -34.00 -19.01 -1.84
N ALA A 34 -32.98 -18.77 -2.65
CA ALA A 34 -31.76 -19.56 -2.68
C ALA A 34 -31.02 -19.54 -1.34
N TYR A 35 -30.90 -18.38 -0.69
CA TYR A 35 -30.28 -18.27 0.64
C TYR A 35 -31.03 -19.09 1.68
N GLY A 36 -32.37 -19.00 1.70
CA GLY A 36 -33.21 -19.79 2.60
C GLY A 36 -33.03 -21.30 2.39
N PHE A 37 -33.03 -21.74 1.14
CA PHE A 37 -32.81 -23.14 0.78
C PHE A 37 -31.41 -23.63 1.20
N LEU A 38 -30.35 -22.93 0.80
CA LEU A 38 -28.96 -23.31 1.09
C LEU A 38 -28.68 -23.32 2.59
N ARG A 39 -29.21 -22.34 3.34
CA ARG A 39 -29.03 -22.30 4.79
C ARG A 39 -29.78 -23.44 5.49
N ARG A 40 -30.96 -23.83 4.99
CA ARG A 40 -31.68 -25.01 5.47
C ARG A 40 -30.86 -26.28 5.22
N VAL A 41 -30.31 -26.46 4.02
CA VAL A 41 -29.43 -27.59 3.69
C VAL A 41 -28.23 -27.66 4.63
N GLU A 42 -27.52 -26.54 4.80
CA GLU A 42 -26.36 -26.44 5.67
C GLU A 42 -26.69 -26.79 7.13
N ASN A 43 -27.78 -26.22 7.67
CA ASN A 43 -28.21 -26.49 9.04
C ASN A 43 -28.49 -27.99 9.25
N HIS A 44 -29.12 -28.67 8.28
CA HIS A 44 -29.40 -30.11 8.37
C HIS A 44 -28.12 -30.96 8.29
N ILE A 45 -27.13 -30.56 7.48
CA ILE A 45 -25.81 -31.19 7.44
C ILE A 45 -25.12 -31.07 8.81
N GLN A 46 -25.15 -29.88 9.40
CA GLN A 46 -24.54 -29.61 10.70
C GLN A 46 -25.24 -30.35 11.84
N GLN A 47 -26.57 -30.40 11.84
CA GLN A 47 -27.37 -31.15 12.82
C GLN A 47 -27.10 -32.65 12.76
N TYR A 48 -26.96 -33.22 11.57
CA TYR A 48 -26.69 -34.65 11.42
C TYR A 48 -25.32 -35.06 11.99
N GLN A 49 -24.32 -34.20 11.87
CA GLN A 49 -22.94 -34.52 12.29
C GLN A 49 -22.55 -33.92 13.65
N ASP A 50 -23.39 -33.05 14.22
CA ASP A 50 -23.08 -32.18 15.37
C ASP A 50 -21.72 -31.46 15.21
N LYS A 51 -21.48 -30.98 13.99
CA LYS A 51 -20.21 -30.37 13.57
C LYS A 51 -20.48 -29.20 12.64
N GLN A 52 -19.60 -28.21 12.71
CA GLN A 52 -19.58 -27.09 11.78
C GLN A 52 -18.95 -27.52 10.45
N THR A 53 -19.70 -28.30 9.65
CA THR A 53 -19.31 -28.77 8.31
C THR A 53 -20.26 -28.24 7.24
N HIS A 54 -19.76 -28.16 6.02
CA HIS A 54 -20.49 -27.74 4.82
C HIS A 54 -20.47 -28.82 3.71
N ASP A 55 -19.78 -29.94 3.97
CA ASP A 55 -19.60 -31.00 2.99
C ASP A 55 -20.83 -31.90 2.90
N LEU A 56 -21.23 -32.23 1.67
CA LEU A 56 -22.29 -33.20 1.45
C LEU A 56 -21.82 -34.60 1.91
N PRO A 57 -22.69 -35.40 2.54
CA PRO A 57 -22.35 -36.75 2.96
C PRO A 57 -22.02 -37.65 1.77
N THR A 58 -20.98 -38.47 1.92
CA THR A 58 -20.57 -39.47 0.92
C THR A 58 -21.16 -40.86 1.17
N ASN A 59 -21.65 -41.14 2.38
CA ASN A 59 -22.26 -42.42 2.74
C ASN A 59 -23.74 -42.46 2.30
N PRO A 60 -24.20 -43.52 1.59
CA PRO A 60 -25.59 -43.69 1.14
C PRO A 60 -26.67 -43.52 2.22
N LEU A 61 -26.42 -43.99 3.45
CA LEU A 61 -27.40 -43.85 4.55
C LEU A 61 -27.57 -42.40 4.99
N ALA A 62 -26.48 -41.66 5.05
CA ALA A 62 -26.48 -40.24 5.41
C ALA A 62 -27.10 -39.38 4.29
N GLN A 63 -26.87 -39.76 3.03
CA GLN A 63 -27.52 -39.14 1.87
C GLN A 63 -29.05 -39.30 1.91
N HIS A 64 -29.55 -40.52 2.13
CA HIS A 64 -30.98 -40.75 2.28
C HIS A 64 -31.59 -39.99 3.46
N SER A 65 -30.90 -39.97 4.61
CA SER A 65 -31.36 -39.26 5.81
C SER A 65 -31.46 -37.75 5.58
N LEU A 66 -30.45 -37.17 4.91
CA LEU A 66 -30.41 -35.75 4.59
C LEU A 66 -31.54 -35.38 3.61
N ALA A 67 -31.69 -36.13 2.50
CA ALA A 67 -32.76 -35.89 1.53
C ALA A 67 -34.15 -35.98 2.18
N TYR A 68 -34.39 -37.02 2.99
CA TYR A 68 -35.65 -37.19 3.71
C TYR A 68 -35.92 -36.03 4.68
N SER A 69 -34.92 -35.58 5.45
CA SER A 69 -35.06 -34.47 6.39
C SER A 69 -35.36 -33.12 5.73
N LEU A 70 -35.04 -32.99 4.44
CA LEU A 70 -35.27 -31.81 3.61
C LEU A 70 -36.55 -31.95 2.76
N ASP A 71 -37.38 -32.96 3.04
CA ASP A 71 -38.64 -33.26 2.33
C ASP A 71 -38.44 -33.67 0.86
N PHE A 72 -37.30 -34.30 0.52
CA PHE A 72 -37.05 -34.87 -0.80
C PHE A 72 -37.27 -36.39 -0.81
N PRO A 73 -37.81 -36.96 -1.91
CA PRO A 73 -38.10 -38.38 -2.02
C PRO A 73 -36.84 -39.26 -2.09
N ASP A 74 -35.76 -38.72 -2.65
CA ASP A 74 -34.49 -39.43 -2.83
C ASP A 74 -33.32 -38.44 -2.99
N TRP A 75 -32.10 -38.98 -2.89
CA TRP A 75 -30.86 -38.20 -3.01
C TRP A 75 -30.67 -37.56 -4.38
N ALA A 76 -31.10 -38.20 -5.46
CA ALA A 76 -30.93 -37.68 -6.81
C ALA A 76 -31.82 -36.45 -7.03
N THR A 77 -33.08 -36.49 -6.58
CA THR A 77 -34.02 -35.37 -6.64
C THR A 77 -33.55 -34.20 -5.77
N PHE A 78 -33.03 -34.48 -4.57
CA PHE A 78 -32.41 -33.45 -3.73
C PHE A 78 -31.19 -32.81 -4.40
N THR A 79 -30.27 -33.61 -4.93
CA THR A 79 -29.02 -33.11 -5.54
C THR A 79 -29.34 -32.28 -6.79
N ALA A 80 -30.30 -32.72 -7.61
CA ALA A 80 -30.75 -31.96 -8.77
C ALA A 80 -31.33 -30.59 -8.38
N ALA A 81 -32.14 -30.53 -7.32
CA ALA A 81 -32.67 -29.26 -6.81
C ALA A 81 -31.57 -28.36 -6.23
N LEU A 82 -30.61 -28.93 -5.50
CA LEU A 82 -29.46 -28.21 -4.96
C LEU A 82 -28.59 -27.62 -6.08
N ASP A 83 -28.29 -28.41 -7.10
CA ASP A 83 -27.49 -27.97 -8.24
C ASP A 83 -28.21 -26.92 -9.06
N GLN A 84 -29.54 -27.02 -9.20
CA GLN A 84 -30.35 -25.98 -9.84
C GLN A 84 -30.27 -24.66 -9.07
N VAL A 85 -30.44 -24.67 -7.74
CA VAL A 85 -30.33 -23.46 -6.91
C VAL A 85 -28.92 -22.88 -6.97
N ARG A 86 -27.87 -23.71 -6.88
CA ARG A 86 -26.48 -23.28 -7.02
C ARG A 86 -26.22 -22.63 -8.37
N LYS A 87 -26.72 -23.24 -9.45
CA LYS A 87 -26.59 -22.70 -10.80
C LYS A 87 -27.30 -21.35 -10.94
N GLN A 88 -28.52 -21.21 -10.42
CA GLN A 88 -29.24 -19.93 -10.44
C GLN A 88 -28.48 -18.81 -9.71
N VAL A 89 -27.95 -19.10 -8.52
CA VAL A 89 -27.11 -18.13 -7.78
C VAL A 89 -25.86 -17.79 -8.59
N HIS A 90 -25.23 -18.78 -9.21
CA HIS A 90 -24.06 -18.58 -10.05
C HIS A 90 -24.38 -17.74 -11.30
N ASP A 91 -25.52 -17.95 -11.94
CA ASP A 91 -25.95 -17.21 -13.13
C ASP A 91 -26.28 -15.75 -12.79
N ILE A 92 -26.93 -15.49 -11.64
CA ILE A 92 -27.19 -14.12 -11.15
C ILE A 92 -25.89 -13.44 -10.74
N PHE A 93 -25.02 -14.14 -10.01
CA PHE A 93 -23.69 -13.63 -9.67
C PHE A 93 -22.89 -13.32 -10.93
N GLY A 94 -22.96 -14.21 -11.92
CA GLY A 94 -22.54 -13.98 -13.28
C GLY A 94 -23.11 -12.65 -13.75
N GLN A 95 -24.39 -12.51 -14.02
CA GLN A 95 -24.97 -11.28 -14.59
C GLN A 95 -24.68 -9.98 -13.83
N VAL A 96 -24.66 -10.01 -12.50
CA VAL A 96 -24.36 -8.84 -11.64
C VAL A 96 -22.88 -8.45 -11.73
N PHE A 97 -22.00 -9.41 -11.99
CA PHE A 97 -20.56 -9.21 -12.11
C PHE A 97 -20.00 -9.48 -13.53
N SER A 98 -20.81 -9.84 -14.53
CA SER A 98 -20.36 -10.47 -15.78
C SER A 98 -19.94 -9.41 -16.78
N LEU A 99 -18.65 -9.31 -17.13
CA LEU A 99 -17.79 -10.33 -17.76
C LEU A 99 -18.13 -10.67 -19.21
N SER A 100 -19.27 -10.25 -19.76
CA SER A 100 -19.58 -10.52 -21.19
C SER A 100 -18.74 -9.69 -22.16
N LYS A 101 -18.23 -8.54 -21.72
CA LYS A 101 -17.11 -7.84 -22.39
C LYS A 101 -15.77 -8.53 -22.09
N ALA A 102 -15.54 -8.97 -20.86
CA ALA A 102 -14.27 -9.56 -20.43
C ALA A 102 -13.94 -10.87 -21.16
N GLU A 103 -14.90 -11.74 -21.46
CA GLU A 103 -14.61 -13.03 -22.14
C GLU A 103 -14.17 -12.87 -23.60
N GLN A 104 -14.72 -11.91 -24.36
CA GLN A 104 -14.24 -11.61 -25.73
C GLN A 104 -12.95 -10.79 -25.73
N ILE A 105 -12.80 -9.89 -24.76
CA ILE A 105 -11.62 -9.04 -24.56
C ILE A 105 -10.41 -9.90 -24.12
N ASP A 106 -10.62 -10.88 -23.25
CA ASP A 106 -9.58 -11.80 -22.77
C ASP A 106 -9.00 -12.66 -23.90
N VAL A 107 -9.83 -13.13 -24.85
CA VAL A 107 -9.35 -13.91 -26.00
C VAL A 107 -8.40 -13.12 -26.90
N GLN A 108 -8.67 -11.83 -27.15
CA GLN A 108 -7.79 -10.99 -27.98
C GLN A 108 -6.45 -10.68 -27.28
N GLY A 109 -6.50 -10.28 -26.01
CA GLY A 109 -5.31 -10.07 -25.20
C GLY A 109 -4.49 -11.35 -25.05
N GLN A 110 -5.15 -12.51 -24.94
CA GLN A 110 -4.49 -13.83 -24.91
C GLN A 110 -3.82 -14.17 -26.23
N GLN A 111 -4.39 -13.84 -27.39
CA GLN A 111 -3.73 -14.07 -28.69
C GLN A 111 -2.45 -13.27 -28.82
N LEU A 112 -2.49 -11.96 -28.49
CA LEU A 112 -1.32 -11.09 -28.47
C LEU A 112 -0.27 -11.57 -27.47
N TRP A 113 -0.70 -11.94 -26.26
CA TRP A 113 0.20 -12.48 -25.26
C TRP A 113 0.79 -13.79 -25.75
N GLN A 114 0.02 -14.85 -25.99
CA GLN A 114 0.52 -16.19 -26.35
C GLN A 114 1.36 -16.17 -27.63
N GLY A 115 1.03 -15.32 -28.60
CA GLY A 115 1.75 -15.21 -29.88
C GLY A 115 1.39 -16.35 -30.83
N ASN A 116 0.16 -16.86 -30.75
CA ASN A 116 -0.32 -18.01 -31.54
C ASN A 116 -0.89 -17.62 -32.93
N GLY A 117 -0.66 -16.40 -33.40
CA GLY A 117 -1.12 -15.87 -34.70
C GLY A 117 0.04 -15.54 -35.65
N ASP A 118 -0.27 -15.25 -36.92
CA ASP A 118 0.70 -14.70 -37.87
C ASP A 118 1.18 -13.32 -37.38
N ASP A 119 2.45 -13.01 -37.54
CA ASP A 119 3.02 -11.71 -37.18
C ASP A 119 2.27 -10.58 -37.89
N ALA A 120 1.80 -10.81 -39.12
CA ALA A 120 0.97 -9.85 -39.85
C ALA A 120 -0.32 -9.50 -39.08
N ASP A 121 -1.05 -10.50 -38.60
CA ASP A 121 -2.32 -10.33 -37.87
C ASP A 121 -2.09 -9.63 -36.51
N LEU A 122 -1.02 -10.02 -35.80
CA LEU A 122 -0.66 -9.41 -34.51
C LEU A 122 -0.28 -7.94 -34.66
N LEU A 123 0.45 -7.58 -35.72
CA LEU A 123 0.84 -6.20 -36.02
C LEU A 123 -0.36 -5.35 -36.44
N GLU A 124 -1.27 -5.90 -37.26
CA GLU A 124 -2.51 -5.23 -37.63
C GLU A 124 -3.36 -4.93 -36.37
N LYS A 125 -3.46 -5.92 -35.47
CA LYS A 125 -4.16 -5.75 -34.19
C LYS A 125 -3.55 -4.65 -33.33
N LEU A 126 -2.24 -4.68 -33.08
CA LEU A 126 -1.55 -3.63 -32.32
C LEU A 126 -1.75 -2.24 -32.95
N SER A 127 -1.75 -2.15 -34.28
CA SER A 127 -2.06 -0.89 -34.98
C SER A 127 -3.49 -0.42 -34.74
N SER A 128 -4.46 -1.36 -34.77
CA SER A 128 -5.87 -1.05 -34.49
C SER A 128 -6.13 -0.65 -33.04
N ASP A 129 -5.26 -1.11 -32.13
CA ASP A 129 -5.26 -0.84 -30.70
C ASP A 129 -4.52 0.46 -30.32
N GLY A 130 -4.13 1.27 -31.31
CA GLY A 130 -3.57 2.60 -31.09
C GLY A 130 -2.06 2.65 -30.86
N PHE A 131 -1.33 1.55 -31.03
CA PHE A 131 0.13 1.57 -30.99
C PHE A 131 0.70 2.25 -32.24
N SER A 132 1.55 3.24 -32.03
CA SER A 132 2.27 3.96 -33.09
C SER A 132 3.41 3.13 -33.68
N GLU A 133 4.02 2.25 -32.89
CA GLU A 133 5.13 1.38 -33.28
C GLU A 133 4.81 -0.10 -33.02
N PRO A 134 3.85 -0.71 -33.76
CA PRO A 134 3.37 -2.07 -33.50
C PRO A 134 4.50 -3.13 -33.56
N GLN A 135 5.49 -2.94 -34.44
CA GLN A 135 6.66 -3.82 -34.53
C GLN A 135 7.54 -3.75 -33.29
N THR A 136 7.77 -2.54 -32.77
CA THR A 136 8.51 -2.32 -31.52
C THR A 136 7.74 -2.94 -30.35
N ALA A 137 6.43 -2.69 -30.24
CA ALA A 137 5.59 -3.23 -29.19
C ALA A 137 5.63 -4.78 -29.16
N LEU A 138 5.42 -5.44 -30.30
CA LEU A 138 5.50 -6.90 -30.41
C LEU A 138 6.89 -7.43 -30.00
N THR A 139 7.96 -6.73 -30.41
CA THR A 139 9.33 -7.10 -30.06
C THR A 139 9.56 -7.00 -28.55
N VAL A 140 9.10 -5.93 -27.90
CA VAL A 140 9.23 -5.74 -26.45
C VAL A 140 8.46 -6.80 -25.68
N ILE A 141 7.24 -7.16 -26.10
CA ILE A 141 6.44 -8.25 -25.49
C ILE A 141 7.20 -9.58 -25.56
N ARG A 142 7.78 -9.90 -26.74
CA ARG A 142 8.57 -11.13 -26.93
C ARG A 142 9.84 -11.12 -26.09
N GLN A 143 10.55 -10.00 -26.01
CA GLN A 143 11.75 -9.87 -25.19
C GLN A 143 11.42 -10.03 -23.70
N PHE A 144 10.34 -9.43 -23.22
CA PHE A 144 9.87 -9.57 -21.85
C PHE A 144 9.59 -11.03 -21.48
N LYS A 145 8.89 -11.78 -22.33
CA LYS A 145 8.71 -13.24 -22.14
C LYS A 145 10.02 -14.01 -22.01
N GLN A 146 11.04 -13.57 -22.74
CA GLN A 146 12.33 -14.25 -22.77
C GLN A 146 13.29 -13.76 -21.67
N ALA A 147 12.93 -12.71 -20.93
CA ALA A 147 13.75 -12.14 -19.88
C ALA A 147 14.05 -13.16 -18.78
N ALA A 148 15.26 -13.09 -18.22
CA ALA A 148 15.73 -14.09 -17.26
C ALA A 148 14.87 -14.12 -16.00
N ALA A 149 14.37 -12.96 -15.55
CA ALA A 149 13.48 -12.87 -14.38
C ALA A 149 12.14 -13.57 -14.64
N ILE A 150 11.59 -13.44 -15.85
CA ILE A 150 10.32 -14.05 -16.25
C ILE A 150 10.45 -15.56 -16.44
N LYS A 151 11.53 -16.02 -17.10
CA LYS A 151 11.80 -17.46 -17.26
C LYS A 151 12.02 -18.21 -15.94
N ARG A 152 12.42 -17.50 -14.88
CA ARG A 152 12.67 -18.07 -13.54
C ARG A 152 11.44 -18.03 -12.63
N LEU A 153 10.30 -17.53 -13.11
CA LEU A 153 9.07 -17.51 -12.33
C LEU A 153 8.67 -18.92 -11.91
N SER A 154 8.09 -19.02 -10.71
CA SER A 154 7.40 -20.24 -10.27
C SER A 154 6.17 -20.48 -11.15
N ALA A 155 5.63 -21.70 -11.13
CA ALA A 155 4.38 -22.01 -11.84
C ALA A 155 3.23 -21.05 -11.46
N LYS A 156 3.15 -20.67 -10.17
CA LYS A 156 2.18 -19.68 -9.69
C LYS A 156 2.44 -18.29 -10.29
N GLY A 157 3.69 -17.85 -10.34
CA GLY A 157 4.05 -16.56 -10.94
C GLY A 157 3.80 -16.50 -12.44
N ALA A 158 4.12 -17.57 -13.16
CA ALA A 158 3.81 -17.70 -14.59
C ALA A 158 2.30 -17.66 -14.84
N ALA A 159 1.51 -18.42 -14.07
CA ALA A 159 0.05 -18.42 -14.16
C ALA A 159 -0.59 -17.07 -13.77
N ALA A 160 0.04 -16.31 -12.88
CA ALA A 160 -0.39 -14.94 -12.59
C ALA A 160 -0.13 -14.02 -13.80
N LEU A 161 1.05 -14.13 -14.42
CA LEU A 161 1.41 -13.35 -15.60
C LEU A 161 0.52 -13.67 -16.81
N ASP A 162 0.20 -14.96 -17.02
CA ASP A 162 -0.71 -15.40 -18.10
C ASP A 162 -2.13 -14.87 -17.94
N ARG A 163 -2.56 -14.57 -16.71
CA ARG A 163 -3.84 -13.88 -16.41
C ARG A 163 -3.72 -12.36 -16.51
N LEU A 164 -2.59 -11.81 -16.11
CA LEU A 164 -2.36 -10.36 -16.03
C LEU A 164 -2.10 -9.72 -17.39
N MET A 165 -1.28 -10.35 -18.22
CA MET A 165 -0.84 -9.77 -19.49
C MET A 165 -1.97 -9.50 -20.48
N PRO A 166 -2.94 -10.42 -20.68
CA PRO A 166 -4.11 -10.13 -21.50
C PRO A 166 -4.88 -8.90 -21.03
N GLN A 167 -5.13 -8.79 -19.71
CA GLN A 167 -5.82 -7.64 -19.11
C GLN A 167 -5.06 -6.33 -19.35
N LEU A 168 -3.74 -6.35 -19.18
CA LEU A 168 -2.88 -5.21 -19.44
C LEU A 168 -2.94 -4.78 -20.91
N LEU A 169 -2.76 -5.72 -21.84
CA LEU A 169 -2.72 -5.42 -23.28
C LEU A 169 -4.05 -4.85 -23.78
N MET A 170 -5.16 -5.25 -23.17
CA MET A 170 -6.48 -4.74 -23.50
C MET A 170 -6.79 -3.37 -22.89
N ALA A 171 -6.11 -2.98 -21.82
CA ALA A 171 -6.30 -1.69 -21.16
C ALA A 171 -5.39 -0.58 -21.72
N LEU A 172 -4.25 -0.94 -22.33
CA LEU A 172 -3.33 0.03 -22.94
C LEU A 172 -3.95 0.94 -24.02
N PRO A 173 -4.87 0.49 -24.89
CA PRO A 173 -5.48 1.32 -25.93
C PRO A 173 -6.29 2.50 -25.40
N GLU A 174 -6.69 2.47 -24.13
CA GLU A 174 -7.44 3.55 -23.48
C GLU A 174 -6.53 4.71 -23.01
N LEU A 175 -5.21 4.56 -23.15
CA LEU A 175 -4.21 5.53 -22.69
C LEU A 175 -3.67 6.36 -23.85
N ASP A 176 -3.19 7.57 -23.54
CA ASP A 176 -2.65 8.50 -24.56
C ASP A 176 -1.29 8.07 -25.14
N ASN A 177 -0.53 7.23 -24.43
CA ASN A 177 0.83 6.79 -24.80
C ASN A 177 1.04 5.27 -24.59
N PRO A 178 0.32 4.39 -25.34
CA PRO A 178 0.35 2.94 -25.14
C PRO A 178 1.75 2.33 -25.35
N ASP A 179 2.49 2.76 -26.39
CA ASP A 179 3.84 2.25 -26.69
C ASP A 179 4.82 2.50 -25.53
N GLU A 180 4.76 3.69 -24.94
CA GLU A 180 5.64 4.07 -23.84
C GLU A 180 5.23 3.37 -22.54
N THR A 181 3.92 3.37 -22.24
CA THR A 181 3.38 2.74 -21.03
C THR A 181 3.69 1.24 -20.99
N LEU A 182 3.55 0.55 -22.13
CA LEU A 182 3.92 -0.86 -22.24
C LEU A 182 5.38 -1.09 -21.82
N LYS A 183 6.32 -0.32 -22.37
CA LYS A 183 7.76 -0.46 -22.06
C LYS A 183 8.02 -0.24 -20.56
N ARG A 184 7.40 0.79 -19.97
CA ARG A 184 7.54 1.13 -18.55
C ARG A 184 7.02 0.03 -17.63
N VAL A 185 5.80 -0.45 -17.88
CA VAL A 185 5.15 -1.45 -17.03
C VAL A 185 5.82 -2.81 -17.13
N LEU A 186 6.28 -3.21 -18.32
CA LEU A 186 7.04 -4.45 -18.48
C LEU A 186 8.38 -4.41 -17.73
N GLY A 187 9.08 -3.27 -17.74
CA GLY A 187 10.28 -3.07 -16.93
C GLY A 187 9.99 -3.18 -15.43
N LEU A 188 8.89 -2.59 -14.97
CA LEU A 188 8.42 -2.72 -13.58
C LEU A 188 8.11 -4.18 -13.22
N PHE A 189 7.37 -4.90 -14.07
CA PHE A 189 7.03 -6.31 -13.85
C PHE A 189 8.26 -7.20 -13.81
N GLU A 190 9.26 -6.94 -14.67
CA GLU A 190 10.54 -7.64 -14.63
C GLU A 190 11.26 -7.41 -13.29
N ALA A 191 11.29 -6.15 -12.81
CA ALA A 191 11.92 -5.79 -11.54
C ALA A 191 11.27 -6.47 -10.32
N VAL A 192 9.95 -6.68 -10.36
CA VAL A 192 9.20 -7.32 -9.26
C VAL A 192 8.91 -8.82 -9.47
N ALA A 193 9.31 -9.40 -10.59
CA ALA A 193 9.00 -10.78 -10.97
C ALA A 193 9.38 -11.81 -9.89
N GLY A 194 10.48 -11.58 -9.17
CA GLY A 194 10.90 -12.44 -8.05
C GLY A 194 9.88 -12.55 -6.90
N ARG A 195 8.88 -11.66 -6.85
CA ARG A 195 7.83 -11.60 -5.82
C ARG A 195 6.46 -11.72 -6.48
N SER A 196 6.12 -12.94 -6.89
CA SER A 196 4.87 -13.26 -7.61
C SER A 196 3.55 -12.81 -6.96
N VAL A 197 3.57 -12.48 -5.66
CA VAL A 197 2.40 -11.93 -4.94
C VAL A 197 1.92 -10.63 -5.57
N TYR A 198 2.82 -9.73 -5.98
CA TYR A 198 2.41 -8.46 -6.59
C TYR A 198 1.80 -8.62 -7.98
N LEU A 199 2.36 -9.55 -8.79
CA LEU A 199 1.74 -9.90 -10.08
C LEU A 199 0.37 -10.55 -9.88
N SER A 200 0.22 -11.39 -8.85
CA SER A 200 -1.06 -12.03 -8.52
C SER A 200 -2.08 -11.00 -8.05
N LEU A 201 -1.67 -10.04 -7.22
CA LEU A 201 -2.51 -8.94 -6.73
C LEU A 201 -3.10 -8.16 -7.91
N LEU A 202 -2.28 -7.77 -8.89
CA LEU A 202 -2.78 -7.07 -10.08
C LEU A 202 -3.69 -7.95 -10.94
N ALA A 203 -3.34 -9.23 -11.12
CA ALA A 203 -4.14 -10.17 -11.90
C ALA A 203 -5.53 -10.39 -11.30
N GLU A 204 -5.66 -10.27 -9.98
CA GLU A 204 -6.89 -10.48 -9.21
C GLU A 204 -7.68 -9.19 -8.98
N ASN A 205 -7.06 -8.02 -9.21
CA ASN A 205 -7.67 -6.71 -8.94
C ASN A 205 -7.54 -5.78 -10.18
N PRO A 206 -8.49 -5.85 -11.14
CA PRO A 206 -8.48 -5.04 -12.36
C PRO A 206 -8.44 -3.52 -12.08
N ASP A 207 -9.11 -3.07 -11.01
CA ASP A 207 -9.08 -1.67 -10.61
C ASP A 207 -7.67 -1.20 -10.24
N ALA A 208 -6.90 -2.04 -9.55
CA ALA A 208 -5.51 -1.75 -9.18
C ALA A 208 -4.60 -1.73 -10.41
N LEU A 209 -4.82 -2.63 -11.37
CA LEU A 209 -4.14 -2.58 -12.67
C LEU A 209 -4.47 -1.28 -13.41
N ALA A 210 -5.73 -0.86 -13.44
CA ALA A 210 -6.13 0.40 -14.07
C ALA A 210 -5.48 1.62 -13.38
N GLN A 211 -5.35 1.62 -12.05
CA GLN A 211 -4.60 2.66 -11.34
C GLN A 211 -3.12 2.66 -11.71
N LEU A 212 -2.49 1.47 -11.74
CA LEU A 212 -1.10 1.32 -12.14
C LEU A 212 -0.88 1.91 -13.53
N LEU A 213 -1.68 1.50 -14.51
CA LEU A 213 -1.56 1.95 -15.89
C LEU A 213 -1.69 3.46 -16.01
N ARG A 214 -2.70 4.08 -15.37
CA ARG A 214 -2.85 5.55 -15.34
C ARG A 214 -1.60 6.26 -14.80
N LEU A 215 -1.08 5.80 -13.66
CA LEU A 215 0.08 6.44 -13.03
C LEU A 215 1.36 6.24 -13.84
N THR A 216 1.58 5.04 -14.37
CA THR A 216 2.80 4.71 -15.16
C THR A 216 2.78 5.31 -16.56
N SER A 217 1.60 5.53 -17.13
CA SER A 217 1.41 6.28 -18.38
C SER A 217 1.85 7.72 -18.21
N ALA A 218 1.42 8.35 -17.12
CA ALA A 218 1.75 9.74 -16.83
C ALA A 218 3.18 9.95 -16.30
N SER A 219 3.78 8.97 -15.61
CA SER A 219 5.09 9.17 -14.96
C SER A 219 5.96 7.91 -14.88
N ILE A 220 7.16 7.99 -15.46
CA ILE A 220 8.23 6.99 -15.27
C ILE A 220 8.67 6.89 -13.82
N TRP A 221 8.65 8.01 -13.09
CA TRP A 221 9.09 8.05 -11.69
C TRP A 221 8.29 7.09 -10.81
N VAL A 222 6.99 6.92 -11.07
CA VAL A 222 6.15 5.96 -10.34
C VAL A 222 6.62 4.53 -10.57
N CYS A 223 7.05 4.19 -11.80
CA CYS A 223 7.60 2.86 -12.09
C CYS A 223 8.86 2.61 -11.26
N ASP A 224 9.80 3.56 -11.27
CA ASP A 224 11.04 3.45 -10.51
C ASP A 224 10.78 3.41 -9.00
N TYR A 225 9.75 4.11 -8.54
CA TYR A 225 9.35 4.14 -7.14
C TYR A 225 8.75 2.81 -6.68
N LEU A 226 7.80 2.26 -7.44
CA LEU A 226 7.18 0.96 -7.15
C LEU A 226 8.16 -0.20 -7.30
N ALA A 227 9.12 -0.13 -8.24
CA ALA A 227 10.17 -1.13 -8.38
C ALA A 227 11.09 -1.18 -7.15
N ARG A 228 11.43 0.00 -6.61
CA ARG A 228 12.23 0.13 -5.37
C ARG A 228 11.44 -0.25 -4.12
N CYS A 229 10.14 0.07 -4.09
CA CYS A 229 9.26 -0.17 -2.94
C CYS A 229 8.02 -1.00 -3.33
N PRO A 230 8.16 -2.32 -3.63
CA PRO A 230 7.04 -3.11 -4.14
C PRO A 230 5.88 -3.32 -3.15
N ILE A 231 6.08 -3.06 -1.86
CA ILE A 231 4.97 -3.09 -0.89
C ILE A 231 3.89 -2.06 -1.21
N LEU A 232 4.23 -1.01 -1.95
CA LEU A 232 3.30 0.05 -2.34
C LEU A 232 2.25 -0.37 -3.37
N PHE A 233 2.36 -1.59 -3.94
CA PHE A 233 1.28 -2.15 -4.76
C PHE A 233 -0.04 -2.26 -3.98
N ASP A 234 0.02 -2.41 -2.65
CA ASP A 234 -1.17 -2.45 -1.80
C ASP A 234 -1.94 -1.12 -1.81
N GLU A 235 -1.25 0.02 -1.99
CA GLU A 235 -1.91 1.34 -2.08
C GLU A 235 -2.75 1.49 -3.36
N LEU A 236 -2.50 0.68 -4.39
CA LEU A 236 -3.27 0.68 -5.63
C LEU A 236 -4.67 0.06 -5.47
N LEU A 237 -4.89 -0.69 -4.38
CA LEU A 237 -6.15 -1.38 -4.11
C LEU A 237 -7.26 -0.42 -3.65
N ASP A 238 -6.92 0.75 -3.08
CA ASP A 238 -7.90 1.75 -2.65
C ASP A 238 -7.65 3.13 -3.28
N PRO A 239 -8.29 3.40 -4.44
CA PRO A 239 -8.15 4.69 -5.14
C PRO A 239 -8.57 5.89 -4.28
N ARG A 240 -9.50 5.70 -3.33
CA ARG A 240 -9.99 6.79 -2.47
C ARG A 240 -8.91 7.29 -1.51
N SER A 241 -8.06 6.38 -1.05
CA SER A 241 -6.90 6.66 -0.21
C SER A 241 -5.71 7.13 -1.04
N LEU A 242 -5.44 6.47 -2.17
CA LEU A 242 -4.29 6.74 -3.04
C LEU A 242 -4.20 8.20 -3.50
N TYR A 243 -5.35 8.79 -3.84
CA TYR A 243 -5.43 10.15 -4.39
C TYR A 243 -5.72 11.24 -3.36
N ARG A 244 -5.70 10.90 -2.07
CA ARG A 244 -6.02 11.81 -0.99
C ARG A 244 -4.84 11.92 -0.02
N PRO A 245 -3.81 12.73 -0.35
CA PRO A 245 -2.74 13.00 0.59
C PRO A 245 -3.31 13.62 1.86
N LEU A 246 -2.73 13.24 3.00
CA LEU A 246 -3.22 13.61 4.31
C LEU A 246 -2.68 14.98 4.72
N GLN A 247 -3.48 15.70 5.52
CA GLN A 247 -3.03 16.92 6.19
C GLN A 247 -2.12 16.57 7.37
N LYS A 248 -1.31 17.54 7.82
CA LYS A 248 -0.33 17.35 8.89
C LYS A 248 -0.89 16.64 10.13
N GLN A 249 -2.04 17.08 10.63
CA GLN A 249 -2.67 16.49 11.82
C GLN A 249 -3.06 15.02 11.65
N ASP A 250 -3.53 14.65 10.46
CA ASP A 250 -3.90 13.27 10.14
C ASP A 250 -2.66 12.38 9.99
N LEU A 251 -1.57 12.92 9.41
CA LEU A 251 -0.27 12.25 9.36
C LEU A 251 0.26 11.96 10.78
N ASP A 252 0.24 12.97 11.66
CA ASP A 252 0.69 12.83 13.05
C ASP A 252 -0.10 11.76 13.79
N THR A 253 -1.43 11.77 13.64
CA THR A 253 -2.33 10.79 14.28
C THR A 253 -2.06 9.37 13.74
N GLN A 254 -1.92 9.23 12.43
CA GLN A 254 -1.69 7.93 11.80
C GLN A 254 -0.32 7.36 12.17
N LEU A 255 0.74 8.18 12.13
CA LEU A 255 2.09 7.72 12.47
C LEU A 255 2.18 7.34 13.95
N ALA A 256 1.62 8.14 14.85
CA ALA A 256 1.59 7.81 16.27
C ALA A 256 0.88 6.47 16.52
N ALA A 257 -0.25 6.22 15.84
CA ALA A 257 -0.98 4.95 15.95
C ALA A 257 -0.18 3.74 15.42
N LEU A 258 0.55 3.90 14.31
CA LEU A 258 1.42 2.85 13.77
C LEU A 258 2.56 2.51 14.73
N LEU A 259 3.16 3.52 15.35
CA LEU A 259 4.29 3.34 16.25
C LEU A 259 3.88 2.86 17.64
N ALA A 260 2.63 3.05 18.06
CA ALA A 260 2.15 2.69 19.40
C ALA A 260 2.36 1.21 19.76
N ASN A 261 2.34 0.31 18.75
CA ASN A 261 2.52 -1.13 18.94
C ASN A 261 3.99 -1.60 18.85
N ILE A 262 4.93 -0.68 18.62
CA ILE A 262 6.35 -1.01 18.50
C ILE A 262 7.02 -0.83 19.86
N GLU A 263 7.65 -1.90 20.33
CA GLU A 263 8.43 -1.90 21.56
C GLU A 263 9.55 -0.85 21.50
N LEU A 264 9.80 -0.15 22.61
CA LEU A 264 10.77 0.95 22.66
C LEU A 264 12.20 0.52 22.28
N GLN A 265 12.56 -0.73 22.54
CA GLN A 265 13.89 -1.27 22.23
C GLN A 265 14.00 -1.88 20.82
N ASP A 266 12.89 -2.04 20.11
CA ASP A 266 12.88 -2.56 18.74
C ASP A 266 13.14 -1.43 17.72
N LEU A 267 14.41 -1.02 17.68
CA LEU A 267 14.88 0.04 16.79
C LEU A 267 14.74 -0.33 15.31
N GLU A 268 14.93 -1.61 14.96
CA GLU A 268 14.85 -2.07 13.57
C GLU A 268 13.42 -1.94 13.04
N GLN A 269 12.44 -2.42 13.80
CA GLN A 269 11.03 -2.31 13.40
C GLN A 269 10.57 -0.85 13.34
N LEU A 270 10.98 0.00 14.29
CA LEU A 270 10.74 1.44 14.23
C LEU A 270 11.25 2.03 12.91
N MET A 271 12.50 1.73 12.56
CA MET A 271 13.14 2.24 11.35
C MET A 271 12.48 1.75 10.07
N ILE A 272 11.98 0.51 10.04
CA ILE A 272 11.21 -0.04 8.90
C ILE A 272 9.88 0.70 8.76
N VAL A 273 9.11 0.85 9.84
CA VAL A 273 7.77 1.47 9.79
C VAL A 273 7.85 2.94 9.38
N LEU A 274 8.82 3.70 9.87
CA LEU A 274 9.04 5.09 9.44
C LEU A 274 9.29 5.20 7.92
N ARG A 275 10.07 4.28 7.36
CA ARG A 275 10.38 4.26 5.91
C ARG A 275 9.15 3.89 5.09
N GLN A 276 8.40 2.87 5.51
CA GLN A 276 7.15 2.47 4.86
C GLN A 276 6.13 3.61 4.89
N PHE A 277 5.96 4.27 6.04
CA PHE A 277 5.08 5.43 6.19
C PHE A 277 5.47 6.56 5.23
N LYS A 278 6.75 6.96 5.21
CA LYS A 278 7.24 7.94 4.23
C LYS A 278 6.88 7.52 2.81
N GLN A 279 7.16 6.26 2.46
CA GLN A 279 6.99 5.76 1.11
C GLN A 279 5.53 5.79 0.64
N GLN A 280 4.62 5.36 1.51
CA GLN A 280 3.19 5.38 1.24
C GLN A 280 2.68 6.81 1.02
N HIS A 281 3.04 7.74 1.90
CA HIS A 281 2.52 9.11 1.79
C HIS A 281 3.16 9.90 0.65
N VAL A 282 4.45 9.66 0.35
CA VAL A 282 5.10 10.23 -0.83
C VAL A 282 4.44 9.73 -2.12
N LEU A 283 4.09 8.44 -2.21
CA LEU A 283 3.34 7.91 -3.35
C LEU A 283 1.97 8.58 -3.48
N LYS A 284 1.24 8.81 -2.37
CA LYS A 284 -0.07 9.47 -2.40
C LYS A 284 0.00 10.92 -2.89
N VAL A 285 1.03 11.65 -2.45
CA VAL A 285 1.28 13.01 -2.94
C VAL A 285 1.58 12.99 -4.43
N ALA A 286 2.49 12.12 -4.88
CA ALA A 286 2.82 11.97 -6.30
C ALA A 286 1.61 11.57 -7.14
N ALA A 287 0.82 10.61 -6.68
CA ALA A 287 -0.37 10.15 -7.39
C ALA A 287 -1.41 11.26 -7.55
N ALA A 288 -1.64 12.07 -6.49
CA ALA A 288 -2.56 13.19 -6.55
C ALA A 288 -2.05 14.36 -7.41
N ASP A 289 -0.75 14.63 -7.38
CA ASP A 289 -0.08 15.64 -8.23
C ASP A 289 -0.17 15.26 -9.71
N ILE A 290 0.26 14.04 -10.06
CA ILE A 290 0.26 13.53 -11.44
C ILE A 290 -1.15 13.51 -12.04
N MET A 291 -2.17 13.17 -11.23
CA MET A 291 -3.57 13.17 -11.68
C MET A 291 -4.25 14.55 -11.63
N GLY A 292 -3.53 15.61 -11.25
CA GLY A 292 -4.07 16.97 -11.17
C GLY A 292 -5.14 17.16 -10.10
N ILE A 293 -5.16 16.31 -9.08
CA ILE A 293 -6.14 16.32 -7.97
C ILE A 293 -5.77 17.38 -6.94
N ILE A 294 -4.46 17.59 -6.72
CA ILE A 294 -3.94 18.70 -5.93
C ILE A 294 -3.17 19.68 -6.85
N PRO A 295 -3.20 20.99 -6.57
CA PRO A 295 -2.37 21.95 -7.28
C PRO A 295 -0.87 21.71 -7.02
N LEU A 296 -0.03 21.89 -8.06
CA LEU A 296 1.43 21.82 -7.93
C LEU A 296 1.97 22.70 -6.79
N MET A 297 1.36 23.87 -6.58
CA MET A 297 1.79 24.85 -5.56
C MET A 297 1.74 24.34 -4.12
N VAL A 298 0.98 23.28 -3.83
CA VAL A 298 0.87 22.71 -2.47
C VAL A 298 1.61 21.39 -2.30
N VAL A 299 2.28 20.90 -3.35
CA VAL A 299 3.02 19.63 -3.31
C VAL A 299 4.14 19.69 -2.27
N SER A 300 4.90 20.79 -2.25
CA SER A 300 5.98 20.98 -1.28
C SER A 300 5.47 21.10 0.16
N ASP A 301 4.27 21.64 0.38
CA ASP A 301 3.63 21.67 1.69
C ASP A 301 3.40 20.24 2.21
N TYR A 302 2.78 19.37 1.41
CA TYR A 302 2.54 17.98 1.80
C TYR A 302 3.84 17.21 2.07
N LEU A 303 4.87 17.40 1.22
CA LEU A 303 6.18 16.76 1.44
C LEU A 303 6.84 17.26 2.72
N THR A 304 6.69 18.54 3.04
CA THR A 304 7.17 19.16 4.29
C THR A 304 6.41 18.61 5.49
N TYR A 305 5.08 18.47 5.42
CA TYR A 305 4.28 17.87 6.51
C TYR A 305 4.71 16.43 6.82
N ILE A 306 4.97 15.63 5.79
CA ILE A 306 5.49 14.26 5.97
C ILE A 306 6.84 14.28 6.69
N ALA A 307 7.77 15.14 6.26
CA ALA A 307 9.08 15.26 6.87
C ALA A 307 9.01 15.73 8.33
N GLU A 308 8.22 16.77 8.62
CA GLU A 308 8.03 17.28 9.98
C GLU A 308 7.43 16.22 10.92
N CYS A 309 6.39 15.52 10.46
CA CYS A 309 5.75 14.43 11.21
C CYS A 309 6.77 13.34 11.59
N ILE A 310 7.58 12.92 10.62
CA ILE A 310 8.63 11.92 10.83
C ILE A 310 9.70 12.44 11.80
N VAL A 311 10.21 13.65 11.59
CA VAL A 311 11.26 14.25 12.43
C VAL A 311 10.80 14.36 13.89
N ALA A 312 9.56 14.77 14.12
CA ALA A 312 8.96 14.85 15.45
C ALA A 312 8.93 13.47 16.14
N GLN A 313 8.46 12.44 15.43
CA GLN A 313 8.39 11.07 15.97
C GLN A 313 9.78 10.45 16.20
N VAL A 314 10.76 10.75 15.34
CA VAL A 314 12.15 10.31 15.53
C VAL A 314 12.76 10.95 16.78
N LEU A 315 12.54 12.25 17.00
CA LEU A 315 12.98 12.93 18.22
C LEU A 315 12.35 12.31 19.47
N GLU A 316 11.03 12.16 19.48
CA GLU A 316 10.28 11.58 20.60
C GLU A 316 10.78 10.16 20.94
N ARG A 317 10.91 9.30 19.93
CA ARG A 317 11.37 7.92 20.12
C ARG A 317 12.83 7.85 20.57
N ALA A 318 13.71 8.65 19.98
CA ALA A 318 15.10 8.69 20.39
C ALA A 318 15.24 9.17 21.84
N TRP A 319 14.48 10.20 22.23
CA TRP A 319 14.42 10.69 23.61
C TRP A 319 14.02 9.58 24.58
N LEU A 320 12.89 8.91 24.33
CA LEU A 320 12.39 7.83 25.18
C LEU A 320 13.41 6.70 25.34
N MET A 321 14.09 6.31 24.26
CA MET A 321 15.14 5.27 24.31
C MET A 321 16.33 5.67 25.19
N LEU A 322 16.73 6.95 25.19
CA LEU A 322 17.81 7.43 26.05
C LEU A 322 17.35 7.52 27.51
N VAL A 323 16.13 8.00 27.76
CA VAL A 323 15.55 8.09 29.10
C VAL A 323 15.40 6.70 29.74
N ASP A 324 14.92 5.71 28.99
CA ASP A 324 14.80 4.32 29.48
C ASP A 324 16.13 3.76 30.01
N LYS A 325 17.25 4.16 29.40
CA LYS A 325 18.59 3.65 29.74
C LYS A 325 19.34 4.51 30.76
N HIS A 326 19.17 5.83 30.70
CA HIS A 326 20.02 6.79 31.39
C HIS A 326 19.24 7.66 32.38
N GLY A 327 17.91 7.60 32.37
CA GLY A 327 17.04 8.52 33.10
C GLY A 327 16.94 9.89 32.43
N LEU A 328 16.28 10.81 33.11
CA LEU A 328 16.05 12.18 32.68
C LEU A 328 17.24 13.07 33.04
N PRO A 329 17.57 14.07 32.20
CA PRO A 329 18.38 15.21 32.62
C PRO A 329 17.74 15.94 33.81
N PRO A 330 18.52 16.52 34.75
CA PRO A 330 17.98 17.15 35.97
C PRO A 330 16.99 18.29 35.75
N ASP A 331 17.11 18.99 34.63
CA ASP A 331 16.25 20.12 34.27
C ASP A 331 14.91 19.67 33.64
N CYS A 332 14.75 18.38 33.37
CA CYS A 332 13.55 17.78 32.77
C CYS A 332 12.67 17.12 33.83
N LYS A 333 11.34 17.24 33.69
CA LYS A 333 10.38 16.56 34.58
C LYS A 333 9.77 15.33 33.89
N PRO A 334 9.36 14.29 34.65
CA PRO A 334 8.81 13.05 34.08
C PRO A 334 7.57 13.22 33.20
N ASN A 335 6.75 14.24 33.47
CA ASN A 335 5.55 14.55 32.70
C ASN A 335 5.76 15.66 31.66
N ASP A 336 6.99 16.12 31.47
CA ASP A 336 7.34 17.25 30.60
C ASP A 336 8.04 16.75 29.33
N SER A 337 7.46 15.71 28.72
CA SER A 337 7.86 15.23 27.38
C SER A 337 7.69 16.31 26.30
N LEU A 338 7.01 17.41 26.62
CA LEU A 338 6.75 18.55 25.74
C LEU A 338 7.94 19.53 25.64
N SER A 339 8.94 19.43 26.50
CA SER A 339 10.11 20.32 26.45
C SER A 339 11.40 19.61 26.86
N PRO A 340 11.93 18.70 26.01
CA PRO A 340 13.15 17.94 26.30
C PRO A 340 14.42 18.81 26.40
N GLY A 341 14.33 20.14 26.38
CA GLY A 341 15.50 21.01 26.26
C GLY A 341 16.29 20.76 24.96
N PHE A 342 15.62 20.28 23.91
CA PHE A 342 16.22 19.94 22.63
C PHE A 342 15.33 20.40 21.48
N ALA A 343 15.92 21.02 20.47
CA ALA A 343 15.24 21.51 19.28
C ALA A 343 15.97 21.06 18.00
N ILE A 344 15.18 20.75 16.98
CA ILE A 344 15.66 20.49 15.62
C ILE A 344 15.20 21.67 14.76
N LEU A 345 16.15 22.45 14.26
CA LEU A 345 15.86 23.52 13.31
C LEU A 345 15.93 22.97 11.89
N GLY A 346 14.84 23.09 11.15
CA GLY A 346 14.82 22.85 9.71
C GLY A 346 15.30 24.10 8.96
N LEU A 347 16.29 23.95 8.11
CA LEU A 347 16.84 25.01 7.25
C LEU A 347 16.59 24.67 5.77
N GLY A 348 17.09 25.53 4.88
CA GLY A 348 17.06 25.30 3.44
C GLY A 348 15.64 25.02 2.91
N LYS A 349 15.53 24.02 2.05
CA LYS A 349 14.24 23.62 1.45
C LYS A 349 13.24 23.11 2.50
N PHE A 350 13.73 22.50 3.57
CA PHE A 350 12.86 21.99 4.63
C PHE A 350 12.25 23.14 5.45
N GLY A 351 13.08 24.07 5.91
CA GLY A 351 12.62 25.26 6.65
C GLY A 351 11.81 26.23 5.79
N GLY A 352 12.03 26.24 4.47
CA GLY A 352 11.36 27.12 3.52
C GLY A 352 10.04 26.59 2.93
N PHE A 353 9.58 25.39 3.30
CA PHE A 353 8.41 24.74 2.68
C PHE A 353 8.57 24.46 1.17
N GLU A 354 9.79 24.12 0.76
CA GLU A 354 10.17 23.90 -0.64
C GLU A 354 10.72 22.47 -0.89
N LEU A 355 10.29 21.49 -0.08
CA LEU A 355 10.70 20.10 -0.29
C LEU A 355 10.20 19.57 -1.65
N GLY A 356 11.08 18.88 -2.36
CA GLY A 356 10.76 18.03 -3.50
C GLY A 356 10.94 16.54 -3.19
N TYR A 357 10.47 15.66 -4.07
CA TYR A 357 10.42 14.20 -3.86
C TYR A 357 11.75 13.52 -3.49
N GLY A 358 12.89 14.09 -3.89
CA GLY A 358 14.23 13.60 -3.58
C GLY A 358 15.05 14.57 -2.75
N SER A 359 14.41 15.43 -1.93
CA SER A 359 15.14 16.40 -1.11
C SER A 359 15.70 15.80 0.17
N ASP A 360 16.92 16.25 0.49
CA ASP A 360 17.57 16.06 1.78
C ASP A 360 16.97 16.99 2.84
N LEU A 361 17.26 16.73 4.11
CA LEU A 361 16.85 17.59 5.22
C LEU A 361 18.05 18.33 5.80
N ASP A 362 18.09 19.64 5.58
CA ASP A 362 19.07 20.54 6.21
C ASP A 362 18.67 20.78 7.68
N LEU A 363 19.38 20.18 8.63
CA LEU A 363 19.03 20.24 10.05
C LEU A 363 20.14 20.83 10.92
N VAL A 364 19.75 21.54 11.98
CA VAL A 364 20.64 21.93 13.09
C VAL A 364 20.05 21.49 14.41
N PHE A 365 20.86 20.83 15.25
CA PHE A 365 20.44 20.36 16.56
C PHE A 365 20.92 21.30 17.65
N ILE A 366 19.98 21.75 18.48
CA ILE A 366 20.24 22.66 19.60
C ILE A 366 19.73 22.04 20.88
N CYS A 367 20.44 22.25 21.97
CA CYS A 367 20.02 21.89 23.31
C CYS A 367 20.11 23.07 24.28
N ASP A 368 19.36 22.98 25.37
CA ASP A 368 19.36 23.93 26.47
C ASP A 368 19.44 23.16 27.79
N TYR A 369 20.53 23.35 28.52
CA TYR A 369 20.75 22.75 29.83
C TYR A 369 21.43 23.75 30.77
N ALA A 370 21.10 23.73 32.05
CA ALA A 370 21.72 24.65 33.01
C ALA A 370 23.19 24.28 33.30
N ASN A 371 23.50 22.98 33.36
CA ASN A 371 24.85 22.48 33.64
C ASN A 371 25.16 21.20 32.84
N GLY A 372 26.10 21.28 31.90
CA GLY A 372 26.49 20.16 31.02
C GLY A 372 27.13 18.98 31.74
N LEU A 373 27.66 19.20 32.94
CA LEU A 373 28.26 18.18 33.81
C LEU A 373 27.25 17.55 34.76
N ALA A 374 26.04 18.09 34.87
CA ALA A 374 25.01 17.49 35.70
C ALA A 374 24.61 16.11 35.14
N MET A 375 24.36 15.16 36.03
CA MET A 375 24.14 13.75 35.68
C MET A 375 22.65 13.46 35.55
N THR A 376 22.28 12.59 34.62
CA THR A 376 20.94 12.02 34.51
C THR A 376 20.60 11.11 35.71
N ASP A 377 19.31 10.85 35.95
CA ASP A 377 18.82 10.20 37.17
C ASP A 377 18.53 8.69 37.07
N GLY A 378 18.91 8.03 35.97
CA GLY A 378 18.63 6.60 35.74
C GLY A 378 19.77 5.65 36.09
N ASP A 379 19.57 4.36 35.78
CA ASP A 379 20.46 3.25 36.17
C ASP A 379 21.91 3.38 35.67
N LYS A 380 22.10 4.06 34.53
CA LYS A 380 23.42 4.30 33.93
C LYS A 380 23.61 5.80 33.72
N PRO A 381 23.84 6.59 34.77
CA PRO A 381 23.83 8.04 34.67
C PRO A 381 24.95 8.55 33.76
N ILE A 382 24.65 9.56 32.94
CA ILE A 382 25.60 10.26 32.07
C ILE A 382 25.44 11.76 32.20
N SER A 383 26.42 12.55 31.77
CA SER A 383 26.31 14.01 31.85
C SER A 383 25.31 14.55 30.82
N CYS A 384 24.71 15.71 31.07
CA CYS A 384 23.76 16.35 30.14
C CYS A 384 24.35 16.55 28.75
N THR A 385 25.60 17.02 28.65
CA THR A 385 26.29 17.15 27.35
C THR A 385 26.40 15.80 26.62
N GLN A 386 26.67 14.71 27.34
CA GLN A 386 26.72 13.37 26.75
C GLN A 386 25.33 12.88 26.34
N PHE A 387 24.31 13.15 27.14
CA PHE A 387 22.92 12.77 26.86
C PHE A 387 22.43 13.40 25.56
N TYR A 388 22.50 14.73 25.43
CA TYR A 388 22.07 15.43 24.22
C TYR A 388 22.93 15.11 23.00
N GLY A 389 24.25 14.94 23.19
CA GLY A 389 25.13 14.47 22.12
C GLY A 389 24.72 13.10 21.59
N ARG A 390 24.39 12.15 22.47
CA ARG A 390 23.88 10.82 22.09
C ARG A 390 22.49 10.88 21.45
N LEU A 391 21.63 11.78 21.91
CA LEU A 391 20.32 12.01 21.30
C LEU A 391 20.46 12.45 19.84
N GLY A 392 21.30 13.45 19.55
CA GLY A 392 21.60 13.90 18.19
C GLY A 392 22.18 12.77 17.31
N GLN A 393 23.10 11.96 17.86
CA GLN A 393 23.65 10.80 17.16
C GLN A 393 22.57 9.75 16.84
N LYS A 394 21.65 9.50 17.78
CA LYS A 394 20.56 8.53 17.63
C LYS A 394 19.56 8.98 16.56
N ILE A 395 19.18 10.26 16.55
CA ILE A 395 18.30 10.86 15.55
C ILE A 395 18.93 10.72 14.16
N ARG A 396 20.19 11.15 14.01
CA ARG A 396 20.94 11.00 12.75
C ARG A 396 20.97 9.54 12.29
N HIS A 397 21.26 8.61 13.19
CA HIS A 397 21.30 7.18 12.87
C HIS A 397 19.95 6.65 12.35
N ILE A 398 18.83 7.00 12.99
CA ILE A 398 17.49 6.56 12.54
C ILE A 398 17.19 7.06 11.12
N MET A 399 17.57 8.31 10.82
CA MET A 399 17.31 8.99 9.54
C MET A 399 18.20 8.46 8.40
N ASP A 400 19.52 8.43 8.59
CA ASP A 400 20.50 8.18 7.52
C ASP A 400 20.77 6.70 7.24
N THR A 401 20.44 5.78 8.16
CA THR A 401 20.86 4.38 8.02
C THR A 401 20.22 3.73 6.79
N GLN A 402 21.05 3.07 5.97
CA GLN A 402 20.60 2.28 4.83
C GLN A 402 20.03 0.94 5.30
N LEU A 403 18.72 0.73 5.08
CA LEU A 403 18.05 -0.56 5.25
C LEU A 403 17.68 -1.16 3.88
N LEU A 404 17.17 -2.40 3.88
CA LEU A 404 16.56 -3.01 2.69
C LEU A 404 15.36 -2.20 2.17
N SER A 405 14.66 -1.51 3.07
CA SER A 405 13.59 -0.57 2.75
C SER A 405 14.10 0.83 2.36
N GLY A 406 15.40 1.02 2.13
CA GLY A 406 16.00 2.31 1.77
C GLY A 406 16.48 3.14 2.97
N ILE A 407 16.82 4.40 2.70
CA ILE A 407 17.06 5.44 3.72
C ILE A 407 15.75 6.14 4.08
N LEU A 408 15.66 6.75 5.27
CA LEU A 408 14.49 7.55 5.65
C LEU A 408 14.60 8.94 5.03
N TYR A 409 15.63 9.71 5.37
CA TYR A 409 16.05 10.94 4.68
C TYR A 409 17.56 11.06 4.79
N GLU A 410 18.21 11.63 3.78
CA GLU A 410 19.59 12.12 3.96
C GLU A 410 19.53 13.38 4.82
N VAL A 411 20.28 13.41 5.91
CA VAL A 411 20.36 14.57 6.80
C VAL A 411 21.65 15.34 6.52
N ASP A 412 21.50 16.59 6.06
CA ASP A 412 22.61 17.52 5.94
C ASP A 412 22.73 18.35 7.22
N LEU A 413 23.85 18.16 7.91
CA LEU A 413 24.17 18.84 9.18
C LEU A 413 25.26 19.90 9.02
N ARG A 414 25.68 20.21 7.80
CA ARG A 414 26.84 21.10 7.54
C ARG A 414 26.59 22.56 7.89
N LEU A 415 25.32 22.97 7.99
CA LEU A 415 24.93 24.33 8.36
C LEU A 415 24.98 24.61 9.88
N ARG A 416 25.38 23.64 10.70
CA ARG A 416 25.58 23.83 12.15
C ARG A 416 26.82 24.72 12.42
N PRO A 417 26.94 25.34 13.61
CA PRO A 417 28.11 26.15 13.96
C PRO A 417 29.43 25.43 13.71
N SER A 418 30.36 26.12 13.06
CA SER A 418 31.67 25.56 12.66
C SER A 418 31.62 24.35 11.70
N GLY A 419 30.47 24.09 11.07
CA GLY A 419 30.29 23.05 10.05
C GLY A 419 30.73 21.67 10.52
N ASP A 420 31.45 20.94 9.66
CA ASP A 420 31.87 19.56 9.95
C ASP A 420 32.81 19.42 11.14
N SER A 421 33.55 20.47 11.47
CA SER A 421 34.46 20.52 12.62
C SER A 421 33.74 20.86 13.93
N GLY A 422 32.47 21.29 13.87
CA GLY A 422 31.66 21.65 15.02
C GLY A 422 31.00 20.47 15.72
N LEU A 423 30.58 20.70 16.97
CA LEU A 423 29.78 19.74 17.73
C LEU A 423 28.50 19.40 16.97
N LEU A 424 28.07 18.14 17.07
CA LEU A 424 26.83 17.67 16.43
C LEU A 424 25.59 18.40 16.99
N VAL A 425 25.61 18.69 18.29
CA VAL A 425 24.55 19.40 19.01
C VAL A 425 25.18 20.61 19.67
N ALA A 426 24.65 21.79 19.37
CA ALA A 426 25.10 23.04 19.97
C ALA A 426 24.25 23.38 21.20
N HIS A 427 24.84 24.04 22.19
CA HIS A 427 24.07 24.69 23.25
C HIS A 427 23.44 25.98 22.69
N ILE A 428 22.22 26.34 23.11
CA ILE A 428 21.50 27.51 22.59
C ILE A 428 22.32 28.80 22.69
N ASN A 429 22.96 29.05 23.83
CA ASN A 429 23.86 30.21 23.98
C ASN A 429 25.07 30.18 23.04
N ALA A 430 25.67 29.01 22.81
CA ALA A 430 26.80 28.89 21.88
C ALA A 430 26.37 29.08 20.42
N TYR A 431 25.13 28.68 20.09
CA TYR A 431 24.53 28.94 18.79
C TYR A 431 24.26 30.45 18.60
N ASP A 432 23.69 31.11 19.60
CA ASP A 432 23.43 32.56 19.62
C ASP A 432 24.73 33.38 19.46
N ASP A 433 25.75 33.05 20.26
CA ASP A 433 27.08 33.68 20.17
C ASP A 433 27.70 33.50 18.78
N TYR A 434 27.57 32.30 18.20
CA TYR A 434 28.06 32.02 16.85
C TYR A 434 27.36 32.89 15.80
N LEU A 435 26.03 33.01 15.88
CA LEU A 435 25.26 33.85 14.95
C LEU A 435 25.60 35.34 15.07
N HIS A 436 25.86 35.83 16.29
CA HIS A 436 26.21 37.23 16.49
C HIS A 436 27.65 37.58 16.08
N GLN A 437 28.59 36.65 16.23
CA GLN A 437 30.01 36.95 16.10
C GLN A 437 30.64 36.44 14.78
N HIS A 438 30.04 35.42 14.16
CA HIS A 438 30.69 34.67 13.07
C HIS A 438 29.78 34.36 11.87
N ALA A 439 28.47 34.65 11.93
CA ALA A 439 27.53 34.35 10.85
C ALA A 439 27.36 35.48 9.82
#